data_AF-A0A0E9MHX2-F1
#
_entry.id   AF-A0A0E9MHX2-F1
#
_cell.length_a   1.000
_cell.length_b   1.000
_cell.length_c   1.000
_cell.angle_alpha   90.00
_cell.angle_beta   90.00
_cell.angle_gamma   90.00
#
_symmetry.space_group_name_H-M   'P 1'
#
loop_
_entity.id
_entity.type
_entity.pdbx_description
1 polymer ?
#
loop_
_entity_poly.entity_id
_entity_poly.type
_entity_poly.pdbx_seq_one_letter_code
_entity_poly.pdbx_strand_id
1 'polypeptide(L)'
;MINLNSATAIAKRFILPTLLALIILGIPLGYQYFKLQKERGSLTALQADLDKNKAELAAKRLSQEAEQIEKVKALGVKEAELITMANQLKKSLLLLNQRENEHQAAIVKFQQEQSLVHQKAKRQPLKRAEIQPQKRASLIREVKAYPKKRPSLGAALKKHVEAKEYRPAVVSPPPIAPLPVVKLEESLPQARPPGACASVDGGTDATREMARLKRKISATSFKIDYRPIALTPNIRSGFPEDLLRRLGESNEFFPRNVSIGTEYPPLNAQSGSLSSTDAAREVAFKTGSQFVFSGVIDAGIGRTDYGRWIEVEVDAYDGLSGVLVAKRRQGMEIAGENEIEIRSLFGSAKYFSTPFGKRFDDLMKSLIKGIKTDLACIPFTAKITDIDIDNNKIHIDGGVASRVAPGDKFIAYHSAKRIQSEAASKGLLGVQTIPVASLTIRQVFPLFSIGELSIDPGKTELHVGDFVSAQIVNREKQK
;
A
#
# COMPACT_ATOMS: atom_id res chain seq x y z
N MET A 1 -30.15 81.32 80.44
CA MET A 1 -29.29 81.62 79.27
C MET A 1 -28.38 80.42 79.05
N ILE A 2 -28.69 79.56 78.07
CA ILE A 2 -27.84 78.42 77.71
C ILE A 2 -26.72 78.96 76.82
N ASN A 3 -25.47 78.75 77.23
CA ASN A 3 -24.28 79.29 76.60
C ASN A 3 -24.01 78.57 75.26
N LEU A 4 -24.42 79.19 74.15
CA LEU A 4 -24.30 78.65 72.78
C LEU A 4 -22.85 78.38 72.32
N ASN A 5 -21.84 78.86 73.04
CA ASN A 5 -20.43 78.61 72.72
C ASN A 5 -19.98 77.18 73.03
N SER A 6 -20.71 76.46 73.89
CA SER A 6 -20.41 75.05 74.22
C SER A 6 -20.95 74.08 73.16
N ALA A 7 -22.11 74.39 72.55
CA ALA A 7 -22.71 73.57 71.50
C ALA A 7 -21.90 73.60 70.19
N THR A 8 -21.30 74.76 69.86
CA THR A 8 -20.42 74.91 68.69
C THR A 8 -19.09 74.18 68.85
N ALA A 9 -18.56 74.07 70.06
CA ALA A 9 -17.35 73.29 70.34
C ALA A 9 -17.59 71.77 70.21
N ILE A 10 -18.74 71.27 70.66
CA ILE A 10 -19.11 69.85 70.55
C ILE A 10 -19.38 69.48 69.09
N ALA A 11 -20.08 70.33 68.33
CA ALA A 11 -20.33 70.11 66.91
C ALA A 11 -19.02 70.03 66.09
N LYS A 12 -18.06 70.92 66.32
CA LYS A 12 -16.76 70.88 65.64
C LYS A 12 -15.93 69.63 66.00
N ARG A 13 -16.02 69.17 67.25
CA ARG A 13 -15.16 68.08 67.74
C ARG A 13 -15.66 66.69 67.35
N PHE A 14 -16.97 66.53 67.11
CA PHE A 14 -17.54 65.21 66.82
C PHE A 14 -18.25 65.10 65.47
N ILE A 15 -18.97 66.13 65.02
CA ILE A 15 -19.78 66.07 63.79
C ILE A 15 -18.91 66.24 62.54
N LEU A 16 -17.92 67.14 62.59
CA LEU A 16 -17.03 67.37 61.46
C LEU A 16 -16.14 66.14 61.12
N PRO A 17 -15.47 65.48 62.07
CA PRO A 17 -14.67 64.29 61.75
C PRO A 17 -15.52 63.07 61.34
N THR A 18 -16.75 62.93 61.85
CA THR A 18 -17.64 61.84 61.40
C THR A 18 -18.17 62.08 60.00
N LEU A 19 -18.55 63.30 59.63
CA LEU A 19 -18.88 63.66 58.25
C LEU A 19 -17.68 63.48 57.31
N LEU A 20 -16.49 63.88 57.74
CA LEU A 20 -15.27 63.68 56.95
C LEU A 20 -14.95 62.19 56.76
N ALA A 21 -15.11 61.37 57.80
CA ALA A 21 -14.93 59.92 57.72
C ALA A 21 -15.96 59.26 56.78
N LEU A 22 -17.23 59.70 56.81
CA LEU A 22 -18.26 59.21 55.89
C LEU A 22 -17.97 59.59 54.43
N ILE A 23 -17.42 60.78 54.17
CA ILE A 23 -17.02 61.20 52.82
C ILE A 23 -15.79 60.39 52.35
N ILE A 24 -14.78 60.24 53.21
CA ILE A 24 -13.54 59.49 52.89
C ILE A 24 -13.82 58.00 52.65
N LEU A 25 -14.76 57.40 53.38
CA LEU A 25 -15.16 56.00 53.19
C LEU A 25 -16.21 55.81 52.09
N GLY A 26 -17.09 56.78 51.86
CA GLY A 26 -18.15 56.71 50.86
C GLY A 26 -17.66 56.80 49.42
N ILE A 27 -16.64 57.63 49.14
CA ILE A 27 -16.05 57.80 47.80
C ILE A 27 -15.47 56.48 47.24
N PRO A 28 -14.61 55.73 47.98
CA PRO A 28 -14.06 54.47 47.46
C PRO A 28 -15.12 53.38 47.28
N LEU A 29 -16.15 53.33 48.15
CA LEU A 29 -17.28 52.40 47.99
C LEU A 29 -18.14 52.72 46.76
N GLY A 30 -18.43 54.00 46.50
CA GLY A 30 -19.14 54.44 45.30
C GLY A 30 -18.37 54.13 44.02
N TYR A 31 -17.04 54.31 44.03
CA TYR A 31 -16.18 53.97 42.89
C TYR A 31 -16.15 52.45 42.61
N GLN A 32 -16.04 51.63 43.67
CA GLN A 32 -16.12 50.17 43.56
C GLN A 32 -17.47 49.72 42.98
N TYR A 33 -18.57 50.31 43.45
CA TYR A 33 -19.91 50.00 42.94
C TYR A 33 -20.08 50.38 41.46
N PHE A 34 -19.59 51.56 41.05
CA PHE A 34 -19.63 51.98 39.65
C PHE A 34 -18.79 51.06 38.75
N LYS A 35 -17.61 50.63 39.21
CA LYS A 35 -16.75 49.67 38.49
C LYS A 35 -17.47 48.33 38.29
N LEU A 36 -18.11 47.79 39.32
CA LEU A 36 -18.88 46.55 39.25
C LEU A 36 -20.08 46.66 38.28
N GLN A 37 -20.77 47.79 38.24
CA GLN A 37 -21.86 48.01 37.27
C GLN A 37 -21.35 48.03 35.82
N LYS A 38 -20.19 48.64 35.57
CA LYS A 38 -19.55 48.64 34.25
C LYS A 38 -19.13 47.23 33.82
N GLU A 39 -18.55 46.45 34.73
CA GLU A 39 -18.17 45.06 34.47
C GLU A 39 -19.40 44.19 34.20
N ARG A 40 -20.49 44.36 34.96
CA ARG A 40 -21.77 43.65 34.74
C ARG A 40 -22.36 43.93 33.36
N GLY A 41 -22.32 45.18 32.90
CA GLY A 41 -22.76 45.56 31.56
C GLY A 41 -21.94 44.88 30.45
N SER A 42 -20.62 44.79 30.63
CA SER A 42 -19.74 44.10 29.67
C SER A 42 -20.01 42.59 29.61
N LEU A 43 -20.34 41.99 30.76
CA LEU A 43 -20.64 40.56 30.88
C LEU A 43 -21.98 40.21 30.20
N THR A 44 -22.98 41.09 30.32
CA THR A 44 -24.26 40.92 29.61
C THR A 44 -24.12 41.04 28.09
N ALA A 45 -23.25 41.94 27.59
CA ALA A 45 -22.98 42.06 26.17
C ALA A 45 -22.28 40.80 25.62
N LEU A 46 -21.30 40.29 26.37
CA LEU A 46 -20.56 39.08 25.99
C LEU A 46 -21.45 37.82 26.00
N GLN A 47 -22.42 37.76 26.91
CA GLN A 47 -23.42 36.70 26.94
C GLN A 47 -24.33 36.75 25.70
N ALA A 48 -24.78 37.94 25.29
CA ALA A 48 -25.60 38.11 24.09
C ALA A 48 -24.85 37.71 22.81
N ASP A 49 -23.55 38.05 22.70
CA ASP A 49 -22.71 37.63 21.57
C ASP A 49 -22.48 36.12 21.55
N LEU A 50 -22.29 35.48 22.72
CA LEU A 50 -22.17 34.04 22.83
C LEU A 50 -23.44 33.33 22.35
N ASP A 51 -24.61 33.82 22.76
CA ASP A 51 -25.89 33.23 22.38
C ASP A 51 -26.19 33.43 20.88
N LYS A 52 -25.80 34.58 20.31
CA LYS A 52 -25.84 34.81 18.86
C LYS A 52 -24.95 33.83 18.09
N ASN A 53 -23.71 33.63 18.54
CA ASN A 53 -22.78 32.70 17.91
C ASN A 53 -23.24 31.24 18.01
N LYS A 54 -23.84 30.85 19.14
CA LYS A 54 -24.47 29.53 19.30
C LYS A 54 -25.62 29.33 18.31
N ALA A 55 -26.48 30.33 18.13
CA ALA A 55 -27.57 30.27 17.17
C ALA A 55 -27.07 30.14 15.73
N GLU A 56 -26.02 30.90 15.34
CA GLU A 56 -25.41 30.80 14.02
C GLU A 56 -24.78 29.42 13.78
N LEU A 57 -24.09 28.87 14.79
CA LEU A 57 -23.51 27.53 14.69
C LEU A 57 -24.59 26.44 14.58
N ALA A 58 -25.70 26.56 15.33
CA ALA A 58 -26.83 25.64 15.23
C ALA A 58 -27.46 25.67 13.83
N ALA A 59 -27.64 26.86 13.25
CA ALA A 59 -28.15 27.01 11.88
C ALA A 59 -27.23 26.36 10.83
N LYS A 60 -25.90 26.52 10.97
CA LYS A 60 -24.91 25.88 10.09
C LYS A 60 -24.92 24.35 10.22
N ARG A 61 -25.13 23.81 11.43
CA ARG A 61 -25.25 22.36 11.64
C ARG A 61 -26.49 21.80 10.94
N LEU A 62 -27.64 22.45 11.09
CA LEU A 62 -28.88 22.03 10.43
C LEU A 62 -28.77 22.05 8.90
N SER A 63 -28.10 23.06 8.33
CA SER A 63 -27.88 23.11 6.87
C SER A 63 -26.94 22.00 6.39
N GLN A 64 -25.89 21.67 7.16
CA GLN A 64 -24.96 20.58 6.85
C GLN A 64 -25.65 19.22 6.95
N GLU A 65 -26.49 19.00 7.96
CA GLU A 65 -27.28 17.76 8.10
C GLU A 65 -28.24 17.57 6.92
N ALA A 66 -28.91 18.64 6.47
CA ALA A 66 -29.77 18.59 5.28
C ALA A 66 -29.00 18.20 4.01
N GLU A 67 -27.81 18.77 3.79
CA GLU A 67 -26.93 18.43 2.66
C GLU A 67 -26.45 16.97 2.73
N GLN A 68 -26.14 16.47 3.93
CA GLN A 68 -25.77 15.06 4.13
C GLN A 68 -26.92 14.11 3.83
N ILE A 69 -28.14 14.42 4.25
CA ILE A 69 -29.34 13.62 3.95
C ILE A 69 -29.57 13.53 2.43
N GLU A 70 -29.37 14.64 1.71
CA GLU A 70 -29.49 14.65 0.25
C GLU A 70 -28.42 13.79 -0.43
N LYS A 71 -27.16 13.85 0.03
CA LYS A 71 -26.07 12.98 -0.44
C LYS A 71 -26.35 11.50 -0.19
N VAL A 72 -26.89 11.14 0.99
CA VAL A 72 -27.27 9.76 1.31
C VAL A 72 -28.38 9.26 0.38
N LYS A 73 -29.39 10.10 0.09
CA LYS A 73 -30.43 9.75 -0.89
C LYS A 73 -29.86 9.52 -2.28
N ALA A 74 -28.92 10.37 -2.73
CA ALA A 74 -28.27 10.21 -4.03
C ALA A 74 -27.41 8.93 -4.11
N LEU A 75 -26.78 8.52 -3.01
CA LEU A 75 -26.06 7.24 -2.94
C LEU A 75 -26.99 6.04 -3.04
N GLY A 76 -28.17 6.09 -2.39
CA GLY A 76 -29.17 5.03 -2.49
C GLY A 76 -29.67 4.79 -3.92
N VAL A 77 -29.82 5.86 -4.73
CA VAL A 77 -30.17 5.73 -6.16
C VAL A 77 -29.07 5.02 -6.95
N LYS A 78 -27.80 5.37 -6.71
CA LYS A 78 -26.66 4.70 -7.36
C LYS A 78 -26.52 3.23 -6.98
N GLU A 79 -26.83 2.89 -5.72
CA GLU A 79 -26.84 1.50 -5.26
C GLU A 79 -27.91 0.67 -5.98
N ALA A 80 -29.11 1.22 -6.16
CA ALA A 80 -30.17 0.56 -6.93
C ALA A 80 -29.80 0.34 -8.42
N GLU A 81 -29.10 1.31 -9.04
CA GLU A 81 -28.55 1.15 -10.39
C GLU A 81 -27.50 0.03 -10.46
N LEU A 82 -26.59 -0.04 -9.49
CA LEU A 82 -25.57 -1.09 -9.40
C LEU A 82 -26.18 -2.48 -9.23
N ILE A 83 -27.20 -2.62 -8.38
CA ILE A 83 -27.95 -3.88 -8.21
C ILE A 83 -28.59 -4.30 -9.54
N THR A 84 -29.15 -3.35 -10.28
CA THR A 84 -29.76 -3.61 -11.59
C THR A 84 -28.72 -4.09 -12.61
N MET A 85 -27.55 -3.43 -12.67
CA MET A 85 -26.44 -3.85 -13.53
C MET A 85 -25.91 -5.24 -13.16
N ALA A 86 -25.77 -5.54 -11.87
CA ALA A 86 -25.32 -6.85 -11.39
C ALA A 86 -26.30 -7.97 -11.80
N ASN A 87 -27.60 -7.71 -11.74
CA ASN A 87 -28.63 -8.64 -12.20
C ASN A 87 -28.58 -8.85 -13.72
N GLN A 88 -28.32 -7.80 -14.51
CA GLN A 88 -28.11 -7.91 -15.95
C GLN A 88 -26.88 -8.74 -16.29
N LEU A 89 -25.76 -8.53 -15.59
CA LEU A 89 -24.53 -9.31 -15.74
C LEU A 89 -24.74 -10.78 -15.39
N LYS A 90 -25.48 -11.07 -14.32
CA LYS A 90 -25.82 -12.45 -13.94
C LYS A 90 -26.64 -13.14 -15.04
N LYS A 91 -27.57 -12.43 -15.66
CA LYS A 91 -28.37 -12.94 -16.78
C LYS A 91 -27.53 -13.20 -18.04
N SER A 92 -26.60 -12.32 -18.37
CA SER A 92 -25.70 -12.52 -19.52
C SER A 92 -24.74 -13.69 -19.30
N LEU A 93 -24.22 -13.87 -18.09
CA LEU A 93 -23.35 -14.98 -17.73
C LEU A 93 -24.08 -16.33 -17.83
N LEU A 94 -25.33 -16.39 -17.38
CA LEU A 94 -26.16 -17.59 -17.52
C LEU A 94 -26.38 -17.97 -18.99
N LEU A 95 -26.61 -16.98 -19.86
CA LEU A 95 -26.76 -17.20 -21.30
C LEU A 95 -25.47 -17.66 -21.98
N LEU A 96 -24.31 -17.16 -21.53
CA LEU A 96 -23.00 -17.63 -22.00
C LEU A 96 -22.76 -19.09 -21.63
N ASN A 97 -23.02 -19.48 -20.38
CA ASN A 97 -22.88 -20.87 -19.94
C ASN A 97 -23.81 -21.80 -20.72
N GLN A 98 -25.04 -21.36 -21.03
CA GLN A 98 -25.95 -22.13 -21.88
C GLN A 98 -25.37 -22.37 -23.27
N ARG A 99 -24.82 -21.33 -23.92
CA ARG A 99 -24.17 -21.47 -25.23
C ARG A 99 -22.94 -22.37 -25.19
N GLU A 100 -22.16 -22.31 -24.12
CA GLU A 100 -21.02 -23.20 -23.94
C GLU A 100 -21.46 -24.67 -23.86
N ASN A 101 -22.52 -24.96 -23.10
CA ASN A 101 -23.09 -26.30 -23.02
C ASN A 101 -23.62 -26.79 -24.38
N GLU A 102 -24.29 -25.91 -25.15
CA GLU A 102 -24.74 -26.22 -26.51
C GLU A 102 -23.55 -26.53 -27.45
N HIS A 103 -22.45 -25.77 -27.34
CA HIS A 103 -21.23 -26.03 -28.10
C HIS A 103 -20.56 -27.36 -27.71
N GLN A 104 -20.49 -27.68 -26.42
CA GLN A 104 -19.95 -28.96 -25.95
C GLN A 104 -20.79 -30.14 -26.47
N ALA A 105 -22.12 -30.02 -26.44
CA ALA A 105 -23.02 -31.03 -27.00
C ALA A 105 -22.80 -31.22 -28.52
N ALA A 106 -22.59 -30.13 -29.26
CA ALA A 106 -22.29 -30.20 -30.69
C ALA A 106 -20.96 -30.90 -30.98
N ILE A 107 -19.92 -30.66 -30.17
CA ILE A 107 -18.61 -31.35 -30.29
C ILE A 107 -18.77 -32.85 -30.06
N VAL A 108 -19.51 -33.27 -29.03
CA VAL A 108 -19.76 -34.69 -28.76
C VAL A 108 -20.52 -35.35 -29.92
N LYS A 109 -21.54 -34.69 -30.46
CA LYS A 109 -22.29 -35.19 -31.62
C LYS A 109 -21.39 -35.36 -32.85
N PHE A 110 -20.53 -34.37 -33.12
CA PHE A 110 -19.57 -34.45 -34.22
C PHE A 110 -18.60 -35.64 -34.05
N GLN A 111 -18.08 -35.87 -32.85
CA GLN A 111 -17.22 -37.02 -32.56
C GLN A 111 -17.95 -38.36 -32.78
N GLN A 112 -19.22 -38.46 -32.39
CA GLN A 112 -20.04 -39.64 -32.63
C GLN A 112 -20.23 -39.89 -34.14
N GLU A 113 -20.53 -38.85 -34.93
CA GLU A 113 -20.66 -38.95 -36.38
C GLU A 113 -19.36 -39.43 -37.05
N GLN A 114 -18.20 -38.89 -36.64
CA GLN A 114 -16.89 -39.35 -37.12
C GLN A 114 -16.64 -40.83 -36.82
N SER A 115 -17.00 -41.29 -35.60
CA SER A 115 -16.85 -42.69 -35.22
C SER A 115 -17.71 -43.64 -36.08
N LEU A 116 -18.93 -43.21 -36.44
CA LEU A 116 -19.86 -43.98 -37.26
C LEU A 116 -19.39 -44.07 -38.72
N VAL A 117 -18.82 -42.99 -39.26
CA VAL A 117 -18.16 -43.00 -40.58
C VAL A 117 -17.01 -44.00 -40.59
N HIS A 118 -16.15 -43.99 -39.57
CA HIS A 118 -15.05 -44.95 -39.45
C HIS A 118 -15.52 -46.41 -39.34
N GLN A 119 -16.60 -46.68 -38.60
CA GLN A 119 -17.19 -48.01 -38.53
C GLN A 119 -17.78 -48.47 -39.87
N LYS A 120 -18.46 -47.57 -40.61
CA LYS A 120 -18.98 -47.88 -41.96
C LYS A 120 -17.86 -48.16 -42.95
N ALA A 121 -16.77 -47.39 -42.91
CA ALA A 121 -15.59 -47.62 -43.75
C ALA A 121 -14.97 -49.00 -43.50
N LYS A 122 -14.92 -49.47 -42.24
CA LYS A 122 -14.42 -50.82 -41.91
C LYS A 122 -15.33 -51.96 -42.36
N ARG A 123 -16.63 -51.71 -42.57
CA ARG A 123 -17.61 -52.74 -42.96
C ARG A 123 -17.82 -52.87 -44.46
N GLN A 124 -17.26 -51.99 -45.30
CA GLN A 124 -17.30 -52.20 -46.75
C GLN A 124 -16.24 -53.25 -47.14
N PRO A 125 -16.64 -54.46 -47.58
CA PRO A 125 -15.68 -55.40 -48.13
C PRO A 125 -15.07 -54.76 -49.37
N LEU A 126 -13.74 -54.71 -49.42
CA LEU A 126 -12.98 -54.41 -50.63
C LEU A 126 -13.45 -55.39 -51.72
N LYS A 127 -14.38 -54.95 -52.57
CA LYS A 127 -14.63 -55.61 -53.85
C LYS A 127 -13.32 -55.54 -54.60
N ARG A 128 -12.60 -56.65 -54.59
CA ARG A 128 -11.35 -56.88 -55.30
C ARG A 128 -11.65 -56.69 -56.78
N ALA A 129 -11.48 -55.47 -57.27
CA ALA A 129 -11.50 -55.21 -58.70
C ALA A 129 -10.33 -56.00 -59.29
N GLU A 130 -10.66 -56.99 -60.10
CA GLU A 130 -9.74 -57.82 -60.84
C GLU A 130 -9.03 -56.93 -61.87
N ILE A 131 -7.82 -56.47 -61.51
CA ILE A 131 -6.98 -55.65 -62.37
C ILE A 131 -6.34 -56.58 -63.39
N GLN A 132 -6.87 -56.60 -64.62
CA GLN A 132 -6.17 -57.13 -65.79
C GLN A 132 -4.89 -56.32 -66.02
N PRO A 133 -3.74 -56.96 -66.35
CA PRO A 133 -2.50 -56.26 -66.63
C PRO A 133 -2.58 -55.64 -68.03
N GLN A 134 -2.96 -54.36 -68.12
CA GLN A 134 -2.80 -53.60 -69.35
C GLN A 134 -1.33 -53.20 -69.55
N LYS A 135 -0.84 -53.58 -70.73
CA LYS A 135 0.48 -53.32 -71.30
C LYS A 135 0.92 -51.87 -71.12
N ARG A 136 2.17 -51.71 -70.66
CA ARG A 136 2.94 -50.45 -70.75
C ARG A 136 3.00 -50.00 -72.22
N ALA A 137 2.33 -48.91 -72.52
CA ALA A 137 2.64 -48.05 -73.66
C ALA A 137 3.20 -46.73 -73.12
N SER A 138 4.44 -46.45 -73.50
CA SER A 138 5.14 -45.19 -73.28
C SER A 138 4.41 -44.05 -73.97
N LEU A 139 3.90 -43.09 -73.19
CA LEU A 139 3.32 -41.85 -73.69
C LEU A 139 4.00 -40.67 -72.99
N ILE A 140 4.95 -40.10 -73.72
CA ILE A 140 5.47 -38.74 -73.54
C ILE A 140 4.27 -37.79 -73.56
N ARG A 141 4.06 -36.99 -72.51
CA ARG A 141 3.14 -35.86 -72.56
C ARG A 141 3.72 -34.63 -71.87
N GLU A 142 3.62 -33.54 -72.63
CA GLU A 142 4.02 -32.18 -72.36
C GLU A 142 3.39 -31.61 -71.08
N VAL A 143 4.22 -30.87 -70.33
CA VAL A 143 3.79 -30.05 -69.19
C VAL A 143 3.13 -28.78 -69.74
N LYS A 144 1.80 -28.76 -69.81
CA LYS A 144 1.02 -27.53 -70.00
C LYS A 144 0.77 -26.87 -68.64
N ALA A 145 1.49 -25.77 -68.38
CA ALA A 145 1.24 -24.88 -67.27
C ALA A 145 -0.09 -24.13 -67.46
N TYR A 146 -0.97 -24.17 -66.46
CA TYR A 146 -2.11 -23.25 -66.34
C TYR A 146 -1.86 -22.21 -65.24
N PRO A 147 -2.30 -20.95 -65.43
CA PRO A 147 -1.87 -19.81 -64.64
C PRO A 147 -2.71 -19.61 -63.38
N LYS A 148 -2.04 -19.21 -62.30
CA LYS A 148 -2.67 -18.67 -61.08
C LYS A 148 -3.23 -17.27 -61.37
N LYS A 149 -4.55 -17.11 -61.34
CA LYS A 149 -5.22 -15.80 -61.21
C LYS A 149 -4.98 -15.25 -59.80
N ARG A 150 -4.34 -14.09 -59.69
CA ARG A 150 -4.40 -13.19 -58.53
C ARG A 150 -5.43 -12.09 -58.80
N PRO A 151 -6.22 -11.66 -57.81
CA PRO A 151 -7.04 -10.47 -57.94
C PRO A 151 -6.19 -9.20 -57.87
N SER A 152 -6.55 -8.25 -58.72
CA SER A 152 -6.00 -6.91 -58.88
C SER A 152 -6.32 -5.99 -57.70
N LEU A 153 -5.30 -5.34 -57.14
CA LEU A 153 -5.45 -4.07 -56.45
C LEU A 153 -4.85 -2.98 -57.35
N GLY A 154 -5.70 -2.01 -57.69
CA GLY A 154 -5.40 -0.94 -58.63
C GLY A 154 -4.49 0.15 -58.07
N ALA A 155 -3.58 0.57 -58.94
CA ALA A 155 -3.19 1.94 -59.26
C ALA A 155 -2.99 2.96 -58.12
N ALA A 156 -1.72 3.25 -57.83
CA ALA A 156 -1.28 4.60 -57.49
C ALA A 156 0.01 4.94 -58.26
N LEU A 157 0.04 6.18 -58.75
CA LEU A 157 0.98 6.79 -59.69
C LEU A 157 2.47 6.49 -59.46
N LYS A 158 3.17 6.16 -60.57
CA LYS A 158 4.61 6.40 -60.74
C LYS A 158 4.84 7.88 -61.03
N LYS A 159 5.71 8.54 -60.24
CA LYS A 159 6.58 9.61 -60.74
C LYS A 159 8.00 9.07 -60.77
N HIS A 160 8.60 9.08 -61.97
CA HIS A 160 10.01 8.88 -62.20
C HIS A 160 10.79 10.05 -61.57
N VAL A 161 11.75 9.73 -60.71
CA VAL A 161 12.93 10.58 -60.49
C VAL A 161 14.14 9.68 -60.68
N GLU A 162 14.88 10.03 -61.72
CA GLU A 162 16.16 9.48 -62.12
C GLU A 162 17.23 9.99 -61.13
N ALA A 163 17.89 9.10 -60.41
CA ALA A 163 19.04 9.45 -59.57
C ALA A 163 20.17 8.47 -59.85
N LYS A 164 21.23 9.01 -60.45
CA LYS A 164 22.50 8.37 -60.77
C LYS A 164 23.08 7.64 -59.56
N GLU A 165 23.46 6.38 -59.77
CA GLU A 165 24.25 5.57 -58.86
C GLU A 165 25.68 6.16 -58.79
N TYR A 166 26.01 6.81 -57.68
CA TYR A 166 27.38 7.19 -57.33
C TYR A 166 27.84 6.23 -56.23
N ARG A 167 28.78 5.34 -56.56
CA ARG A 167 29.47 4.48 -55.57
C ARG A 167 30.74 5.18 -55.12
N PRO A 168 30.83 5.72 -53.89
CA PRO A 168 32.12 6.01 -53.30
C PRO A 168 32.74 4.69 -52.80
N ALA A 169 34.03 4.52 -53.06
CA ALA A 169 34.84 3.46 -52.49
C ALA A 169 34.84 3.61 -50.95
N VAL A 170 34.32 2.61 -50.26
CA VAL A 170 34.39 2.52 -48.80
C VAL A 170 35.81 2.09 -48.44
N VAL A 171 36.62 3.06 -48.04
CA VAL A 171 37.89 2.82 -47.34
C VAL A 171 37.53 2.27 -45.97
N SER A 172 37.95 1.02 -45.69
CA SER A 172 37.79 0.39 -44.40
C SER A 172 38.59 1.16 -43.34
N PRO A 173 37.97 1.59 -42.21
CA PRO A 173 38.74 2.18 -41.13
C PRO A 173 39.65 1.12 -40.48
N PRO A 174 40.82 1.52 -39.95
CA PRO A 174 41.73 0.60 -39.28
C PRO A 174 41.08 0.00 -38.03
N PRO A 175 41.53 -1.18 -37.59
CA PRO A 175 40.97 -1.85 -36.42
C PRO A 175 41.17 -0.96 -35.19
N ILE A 176 40.06 -0.49 -34.62
CA ILE A 176 40.05 0.19 -33.33
C ILE A 176 40.39 -0.88 -32.29
N ALA A 177 41.48 -0.67 -31.56
CA ALA A 177 41.86 -1.53 -30.44
C ALA A 177 40.68 -1.70 -29.47
N PRO A 178 40.45 -2.91 -28.93
CA PRO A 178 39.34 -3.13 -28.01
C PRO A 178 39.49 -2.17 -26.83
N LEU A 179 38.46 -1.35 -26.62
CA LEU A 179 38.37 -0.52 -25.43
C LEU A 179 38.47 -1.45 -24.21
N PRO A 180 39.19 -1.04 -23.15
CA PRO A 180 39.30 -1.85 -21.95
C PRO A 180 37.89 -2.15 -21.43
N VAL A 181 37.62 -3.44 -21.20
CA VAL A 181 36.43 -3.90 -20.51
C VAL A 181 36.47 -3.26 -19.11
N VAL A 182 35.72 -2.17 -18.95
CA VAL A 182 35.48 -1.59 -17.63
C VAL A 182 34.59 -2.58 -16.90
N LYS A 183 35.19 -3.31 -15.96
CA LYS A 183 34.43 -4.00 -14.91
C LYS A 183 33.54 -2.94 -14.24
N LEU A 184 32.23 -3.07 -14.39
CA LEU A 184 31.25 -2.44 -13.51
C LEU A 184 31.28 -3.16 -12.15
N GLU A 185 32.41 -3.04 -11.45
CA GLU A 185 32.52 -3.18 -10.00
C GLU A 185 32.81 -1.77 -9.46
N GLU A 186 31.77 -1.00 -9.14
CA GLU A 186 31.65 -0.38 -7.81
C GLU A 186 30.31 0.36 -7.70
N SER A 187 29.68 0.12 -6.57
CA SER A 187 28.45 0.71 -6.06
C SER A 187 28.30 2.20 -6.36
N LEU A 188 27.19 2.57 -7.01
CA LEU A 188 26.58 3.88 -6.77
C LEU A 188 26.35 4.00 -5.25
N PRO A 189 26.86 5.05 -4.57
CA PRO A 189 26.57 5.25 -3.17
C PRO A 189 25.07 5.49 -3.04
N GLN A 190 24.35 4.50 -2.52
CA GLN A 190 22.97 4.69 -2.07
C GLN A 190 23.02 5.79 -1.02
N ALA A 191 22.44 6.95 -1.32
CA ALA A 191 22.14 7.94 -0.29
C ALA A 191 21.40 7.19 0.82
N ARG A 192 21.96 7.20 2.05
CA ARG A 192 21.30 6.57 3.19
C ARG A 192 19.90 7.17 3.29
N PRO A 193 18.83 6.37 3.26
CA PRO A 193 17.51 6.89 3.53
C PRO A 193 17.52 7.55 4.92
N PRO A 194 16.87 8.71 5.11
CA PRO A 194 16.67 9.29 6.44
C PRO A 194 15.91 8.25 7.28
N GLY A 195 16.61 7.63 8.24
CA GLY A 195 16.11 6.47 8.99
C GLY A 195 17.07 5.27 9.06
N ALA A 196 18.16 5.27 8.29
CA ALA A 196 19.20 4.24 8.40
C ALA A 196 19.84 4.27 9.80
N CYS A 197 19.50 3.28 10.62
CA CYS A 197 19.94 3.20 12.00
C CYS A 197 21.45 3.08 12.11
N ALA A 198 22.03 3.86 13.01
CA ALA A 198 23.43 3.73 13.39
C ALA A 198 23.68 2.27 13.81
N SER A 199 24.75 1.68 13.30
CA SER A 199 25.15 0.31 13.63
C SER A 199 25.36 0.18 15.13
N VAL A 200 24.43 -0.49 15.82
CA VAL A 200 24.56 -0.78 17.24
C VAL A 200 25.34 -2.09 17.36
N ASP A 201 26.67 -2.00 17.33
CA ASP A 201 27.57 -3.15 17.54
C ASP A 201 27.69 -3.55 19.03
N GLY A 202 26.67 -3.28 19.85
CA GLY A 202 26.65 -3.52 21.29
C GLY A 202 25.26 -3.90 21.80
N GLY A 203 24.72 -5.03 21.36
CA GLY A 203 23.39 -5.49 21.75
C GLY A 203 23.32 -5.88 23.24
N THR A 204 22.56 -5.13 24.02
CA THR A 204 22.16 -5.53 25.39
C THR A 204 21.13 -6.67 25.34
N ASP A 205 20.99 -7.46 26.41
CA ASP A 205 20.03 -8.60 26.47
C ASP A 205 18.58 -8.20 26.12
N ALA A 206 18.17 -6.96 26.46
CA ALA A 206 16.85 -6.44 26.10
C ALA A 206 16.69 -6.26 24.58
N THR A 207 17.73 -5.82 23.87
CA THR A 207 17.72 -5.74 22.40
C THR A 207 17.62 -7.13 21.77
N ARG A 208 18.22 -8.14 22.42
CA ARG A 208 18.25 -9.53 21.94
C ARG A 208 16.91 -10.24 22.15
N GLU A 209 16.24 -9.97 23.27
CA GLU A 209 14.92 -10.51 23.58
C GLU A 209 13.85 -9.97 22.63
N MET A 210 14.04 -8.77 22.07
CA MET A 210 13.06 -8.12 21.18
C MET A 210 13.33 -8.39 19.71
N ALA A 211 14.59 -8.68 19.36
CA ALA A 211 14.96 -9.25 18.06
C ALA A 211 14.26 -10.58 17.76
N ARG A 212 13.68 -11.25 18.78
CA ARG A 212 12.94 -12.50 18.59
C ARG A 212 11.55 -12.32 17.99
N LEU A 213 10.94 -11.14 18.12
CA LEU A 213 9.57 -10.89 17.67
C LEU A 213 9.50 -10.82 16.15
N LYS A 214 8.49 -11.48 15.56
CA LYS A 214 8.26 -11.46 14.11
C LYS A 214 7.34 -10.31 13.72
N ARG A 215 7.86 -9.40 12.90
CA ARG A 215 7.11 -8.25 12.37
C ARG A 215 6.14 -8.70 11.29
N LYS A 216 4.88 -8.26 11.39
CA LYS A 216 3.82 -8.68 10.47
C LYS A 216 3.94 -7.92 9.17
N ILE A 217 3.96 -8.61 8.03
CA ILE A 217 4.17 -7.97 6.73
C ILE A 217 3.12 -8.39 5.71
N SER A 218 2.76 -7.49 4.80
CA SER A 218 1.95 -7.79 3.62
C SER A 218 2.55 -7.11 2.40
N ALA A 219 2.11 -7.49 1.20
CA ALA A 219 2.51 -6.85 -0.04
C ALA A 219 1.31 -6.62 -0.96
N THR A 220 1.32 -5.52 -1.70
CA THR A 220 0.36 -5.24 -2.78
C THR A 220 0.93 -5.69 -4.13
N SER A 221 0.19 -5.45 -5.22
CA SER A 221 0.73 -5.65 -6.57
C SER A 221 1.91 -4.73 -6.85
N PHE A 222 2.89 -5.22 -7.60
CA PHE A 222 3.98 -4.40 -8.12
C PHE A 222 3.60 -3.85 -9.49
N LYS A 223 3.88 -2.56 -9.71
CA LYS A 223 3.76 -1.95 -11.03
C LYS A 223 4.82 -2.58 -11.94
N ILE A 224 4.48 -2.86 -13.18
CA ILE A 224 5.46 -3.33 -14.17
C ILE A 224 5.62 -2.21 -15.19
N ASP A 225 6.79 -1.61 -15.23
CA ASP A 225 7.20 -0.69 -16.27
C ASP A 225 8.01 -1.46 -17.34
N TYR A 226 7.72 -1.18 -18.62
CA TYR A 226 8.32 -1.82 -19.81
C TYR A 226 7.90 -3.27 -20.13
N ARG A 227 7.91 -3.63 -21.43
CA ARG A 227 7.11 -4.75 -22.01
C ARG A 227 7.76 -6.15 -22.13
N PRO A 228 9.07 -6.35 -22.38
CA PRO A 228 9.64 -7.69 -22.50
C PRO A 228 9.62 -8.57 -21.24
N ILE A 229 9.50 -8.03 -20.01
CA ILE A 229 9.28 -8.86 -18.80
C ILE A 229 7.87 -9.45 -18.72
N ALA A 230 6.89 -8.87 -19.41
CA ALA A 230 5.52 -9.37 -19.45
C ALA A 230 5.40 -10.79 -20.04
N LEU A 231 6.50 -11.36 -20.54
CA LEU A 231 6.60 -12.75 -20.96
C LEU A 231 6.83 -13.73 -19.81
N THR A 232 7.23 -13.28 -18.61
CA THR A 232 7.20 -14.14 -17.43
C THR A 232 5.75 -14.17 -16.93
N PRO A 233 5.06 -15.33 -17.03
CA PRO A 233 3.71 -15.46 -16.50
C PRO A 233 3.68 -15.06 -15.04
N ASN A 234 2.53 -14.56 -14.57
CA ASN A 234 2.23 -14.23 -13.18
C ASN A 234 3.24 -13.33 -12.43
N ILE A 235 4.25 -12.70 -13.04
CA ILE A 235 5.27 -11.95 -12.28
C ILE A 235 4.68 -10.83 -11.39
N ARG A 236 3.56 -10.23 -11.80
CA ARG A 236 2.84 -9.21 -11.01
C ARG A 236 2.38 -9.71 -9.64
N SER A 237 1.94 -10.97 -9.54
CA SER A 237 1.50 -11.60 -8.30
C SER A 237 2.59 -12.51 -7.71
N GLY A 238 3.29 -13.26 -8.54
CA GLY A 238 4.36 -14.17 -8.10
C GLY A 238 5.52 -13.45 -7.43
N PHE A 239 5.89 -12.24 -7.87
CA PHE A 239 6.96 -11.46 -7.22
C PHE A 239 6.64 -11.11 -5.76
N PRO A 240 5.54 -10.41 -5.44
CA PRO A 240 5.21 -10.11 -4.05
C PRO A 240 4.99 -11.37 -3.21
N GLU A 241 4.41 -12.44 -3.78
CA GLU A 241 4.24 -13.71 -3.08
C GLU A 241 5.58 -14.37 -2.70
N ASP A 242 6.52 -14.42 -3.64
CA ASP A 242 7.85 -14.99 -3.41
C ASP A 242 8.69 -14.12 -2.46
N LEU A 243 8.54 -12.79 -2.55
CA LEU A 243 9.15 -11.85 -1.61
C LEU A 243 8.67 -12.12 -0.18
N LEU A 244 7.35 -12.19 0.03
CA LEU A 244 6.76 -12.47 1.35
C LEU A 244 7.15 -13.85 1.86
N ARG A 245 7.16 -14.88 0.99
CA ARG A 245 7.59 -16.24 1.34
C ARG A 245 9.01 -16.24 1.92
N ARG A 246 9.96 -15.66 1.18
CA ARG A 246 11.38 -15.63 1.60
C ARG A 246 11.63 -14.74 2.80
N LEU A 247 10.91 -13.61 2.93
CA LEU A 247 10.95 -12.81 4.16
C LEU A 247 10.41 -13.61 5.35
N GLY A 248 9.36 -14.41 5.18
CA GLY A 248 8.85 -15.33 6.20
C GLY A 248 9.86 -16.41 6.61
N GLU A 249 10.63 -16.94 5.66
CA GLU A 249 11.71 -17.90 5.90
C GLU A 249 12.87 -17.30 6.72
N SER A 250 13.07 -15.98 6.67
CA SER A 250 14.13 -15.30 7.44
C SER A 250 13.94 -15.34 8.96
N ASN A 251 12.79 -15.82 9.45
CA ASN A 251 12.41 -15.87 10.86
C ASN A 251 12.27 -14.51 11.58
N GLU A 252 12.38 -13.39 10.87
CA GLU A 252 12.20 -12.04 11.42
C GLU A 252 10.84 -11.41 11.05
N PHE A 253 10.15 -12.02 10.09
CA PHE A 253 8.87 -11.54 9.59
C PHE A 253 7.80 -12.63 9.64
N PHE A 254 6.55 -12.19 9.78
CA PHE A 254 5.36 -13.03 9.71
C PHE A 254 4.48 -12.53 8.56
N PRO A 255 4.50 -13.19 7.39
CA PRO A 255 3.69 -12.77 6.26
C PRO A 255 2.19 -12.96 6.55
N ARG A 256 1.41 -11.92 6.25
CA ARG A 256 -0.04 -11.87 6.39
C ARG A 256 -0.66 -11.91 5.00
N ASN A 257 -1.60 -12.84 4.83
CA ASN A 257 -2.53 -12.97 3.70
C ASN A 257 -1.93 -12.65 2.31
N VAL A 258 -1.32 -13.67 1.72
CA VAL A 258 -0.48 -13.60 0.51
C VAL A 258 -1.28 -13.34 -0.78
N SER A 259 -2.58 -13.65 -0.79
CA SER A 259 -3.46 -13.54 -1.98
C SER A 259 -3.93 -12.11 -2.32
N ILE A 260 -3.55 -11.11 -1.53
CA ILE A 260 -4.00 -9.73 -1.68
C ILE A 260 -3.24 -8.99 -2.81
N GLY A 261 -2.14 -9.57 -3.29
CA GLY A 261 -1.31 -9.00 -4.36
C GLY A 261 -2.03 -8.74 -5.68
N THR A 262 -3.27 -9.20 -5.88
CA THR A 262 -4.10 -8.82 -7.04
C THR A 262 -5.23 -7.85 -6.72
N GLU A 263 -5.64 -7.73 -5.45
CA GLU A 263 -6.76 -6.87 -5.04
C GLU A 263 -6.34 -5.40 -4.92
N TYR A 264 -5.09 -5.13 -4.52
CA TYR A 264 -4.61 -3.76 -4.32
C TYR A 264 -3.63 -3.35 -5.42
N PRO A 265 -3.90 -2.22 -6.12
CA PRO A 265 -2.97 -1.68 -7.09
C PRO A 265 -1.67 -1.22 -6.41
N PRO A 266 -0.60 -1.00 -7.19
CA PRO A 266 0.66 -0.52 -6.65
C PRO A 266 0.41 0.83 -5.97
N LEU A 267 0.86 0.99 -4.73
CA LEU A 267 0.62 2.19 -3.92
C LEU A 267 1.27 3.43 -4.54
N ASN A 268 2.38 3.25 -5.25
CA ASN A 268 3.09 4.30 -5.98
C ASN A 268 2.49 4.60 -7.37
N ALA A 269 1.51 3.83 -7.83
CA ALA A 269 0.85 3.98 -9.13
C ALA A 269 -0.59 4.52 -9.03
N GLN A 270 -1.07 4.83 -7.83
CA GLN A 270 -2.43 5.34 -7.65
C GLN A 270 -2.53 6.79 -8.15
N SER A 271 -3.19 6.98 -9.29
CA SER A 271 -3.55 8.29 -9.86
C SER A 271 -4.95 8.77 -9.43
N GLY A 272 -5.43 8.34 -8.25
CA GLY A 272 -6.77 8.61 -7.73
C GLY A 272 -6.82 9.54 -6.51
N SER A 273 -7.99 9.66 -5.88
CA SER A 273 -8.25 10.56 -4.73
C SER A 273 -7.60 10.13 -3.40
N LEU A 274 -7.11 8.89 -3.30
CA LEU A 274 -6.47 8.37 -2.08
C LEU A 274 -4.96 8.57 -2.19
N SER A 275 -4.35 9.12 -1.14
CA SER A 275 -2.90 9.19 -1.05
C SER A 275 -2.31 7.79 -0.86
N SER A 276 -1.07 7.57 -1.32
CA SER A 276 -0.35 6.31 -1.06
C SER A 276 -0.29 5.96 0.43
N THR A 277 -0.31 6.98 1.30
CA THR A 277 -0.34 6.81 2.76
C THR A 277 -1.67 6.22 3.25
N ASP A 278 -2.82 6.68 2.76
CA ASP A 278 -4.12 6.15 3.17
C ASP A 278 -4.31 4.72 2.68
N ALA A 279 -3.90 4.44 1.44
CA ALA A 279 -3.96 3.10 0.87
C ALA A 279 -3.06 2.11 1.61
N ALA A 280 -1.83 2.51 1.99
CA ALA A 280 -0.94 1.68 2.80
C ALA A 280 -1.60 1.30 4.14
N ARG A 281 -2.23 2.27 4.81
CA ARG A 281 -2.92 2.04 6.09
C ARG A 281 -4.14 1.16 5.94
N GLU A 282 -4.91 1.32 4.88
CA GLU A 282 -6.07 0.47 4.62
C GLU A 282 -5.65 -0.99 4.45
N VAL A 283 -4.61 -1.25 3.64
CA VAL A 283 -4.04 -2.59 3.47
C VAL A 283 -3.51 -3.13 4.79
N ALA A 284 -2.75 -2.33 5.53
CA ALA A 284 -2.22 -2.72 6.84
C ALA A 284 -3.34 -3.07 7.83
N PHE A 285 -4.38 -2.24 7.89
CA PHE A 285 -5.55 -2.44 8.74
C PHE A 285 -6.31 -3.72 8.38
N LYS A 286 -6.61 -3.93 7.09
CA LYS A 286 -7.33 -5.13 6.59
C LYS A 286 -6.53 -6.41 6.86
N THR A 287 -5.20 -6.34 6.77
CA THR A 287 -4.32 -7.51 6.93
C THR A 287 -3.82 -7.74 8.35
N GLY A 288 -3.89 -6.72 9.21
CA GLY A 288 -3.22 -6.69 10.51
C GLY A 288 -1.70 -6.65 10.39
N SER A 289 -1.17 -6.07 9.31
CA SER A 289 0.28 -5.98 9.04
C SER A 289 0.89 -4.72 9.63
N GLN A 290 2.12 -4.84 10.10
CA GLN A 290 2.94 -3.71 10.54
C GLN A 290 3.58 -3.00 9.36
N PHE A 291 3.99 -3.73 8.32
CA PHE A 291 4.54 -3.13 7.10
C PHE A 291 3.80 -3.61 5.87
N VAL A 292 3.66 -2.71 4.90
CA VAL A 292 3.10 -3.00 3.58
C VAL A 292 4.16 -2.73 2.54
N PHE A 293 4.49 -3.75 1.74
CA PHE A 293 5.39 -3.63 0.61
C PHE A 293 4.63 -3.36 -0.68
N SER A 294 5.14 -2.45 -1.49
CA SER A 294 4.66 -2.14 -2.84
C SER A 294 5.89 -1.80 -3.69
N GLY A 295 5.73 -1.57 -5.00
CA GLY A 295 6.87 -1.11 -5.77
C GLY A 295 6.70 -1.16 -7.28
N VAL A 296 7.83 -1.06 -7.97
CA VAL A 296 7.92 -1.12 -9.43
C VAL A 296 8.94 -2.17 -9.83
N ILE A 297 8.62 -2.94 -10.86
CA ILE A 297 9.54 -3.81 -11.58
C ILE A 297 9.70 -3.17 -12.95
N ASP A 298 10.90 -2.70 -13.25
CA ASP A 298 11.29 -2.20 -14.56
C ASP A 298 12.29 -3.16 -15.19
N ALA A 299 12.28 -3.29 -16.50
CA ALA A 299 13.25 -4.13 -17.18
C ALA A 299 13.36 -3.78 -18.63
N GLY A 300 14.42 -4.20 -19.29
CA GLY A 300 14.53 -3.95 -20.71
C GLY A 300 15.54 -4.83 -21.41
N ILE A 301 15.67 -4.60 -22.71
CA ILE A 301 16.68 -5.21 -23.56
C ILE A 301 17.68 -4.09 -23.90
N GLY A 302 18.95 -4.32 -23.60
CA GLY A 302 20.07 -3.44 -23.91
C GLY A 302 20.30 -3.30 -25.42
N ARG A 303 20.92 -2.18 -25.82
CA ARG A 303 20.97 -1.74 -27.23
C ARG A 303 22.06 -2.39 -28.09
N THR A 304 23.11 -2.96 -27.49
CA THR A 304 24.31 -3.36 -28.25
C THR A 304 24.59 -4.87 -28.27
N ASP A 305 24.18 -5.62 -27.24
CA ASP A 305 24.66 -7.01 -27.06
C ASP A 305 23.58 -8.04 -26.68
N TYR A 306 22.29 -7.76 -26.96
CA TYR A 306 21.16 -8.61 -26.54
C TYR A 306 21.09 -8.89 -25.02
N GLY A 307 21.74 -8.04 -24.20
CA GLY A 307 21.65 -8.13 -22.75
C GLY A 307 20.25 -7.74 -22.27
N ARG A 308 19.73 -8.40 -21.23
CA ARG A 308 18.51 -7.97 -20.53
C ARG A 308 18.89 -7.33 -19.23
N TRP A 309 18.25 -6.24 -18.86
CA TRP A 309 18.38 -5.69 -17.52
C TRP A 309 17.03 -5.78 -16.81
N ILE A 310 17.09 -5.91 -15.50
CA ILE A 310 15.93 -5.80 -14.63
C ILE A 310 16.31 -4.96 -13.43
N GLU A 311 15.40 -4.07 -13.07
CA GLU A 311 15.44 -3.28 -11.86
C GLU A 311 14.15 -3.46 -11.07
N VAL A 312 14.30 -3.67 -9.78
CA VAL A 312 13.18 -3.80 -8.87
C VAL A 312 13.33 -2.74 -7.80
N GLU A 313 12.28 -1.95 -7.65
CA GLU A 313 12.10 -1.00 -6.58
C GLU A 313 11.06 -1.53 -5.60
N VAL A 314 11.43 -1.66 -4.32
CA VAL A 314 10.55 -2.05 -3.22
C VAL A 314 10.42 -0.87 -2.26
N ASP A 315 9.19 -0.43 -2.07
CA ASP A 315 8.75 0.59 -1.13
C ASP A 315 8.15 -0.11 0.10
N ALA A 316 8.63 0.23 1.30
CA ALA A 316 8.11 -0.28 2.57
C ALA A 316 7.39 0.85 3.32
N TYR A 317 6.09 0.64 3.56
CA TYR A 317 5.25 1.59 4.29
C TYR A 317 4.97 1.08 5.70
N ASP A 318 5.00 1.98 6.68
CA ASP A 318 4.51 1.72 8.03
C ASP A 318 2.98 1.64 8.04
N GLY A 319 2.44 0.54 8.54
CA GLY A 319 1.01 0.26 8.55
C GLY A 319 0.20 1.13 9.50
N LEU A 320 0.83 1.70 10.53
CA LEU A 320 0.18 2.59 11.48
C LEU A 320 -0.03 3.99 10.87
N SER A 321 1.06 4.59 10.39
CA SER A 321 1.07 5.98 9.90
C SER A 321 0.82 6.11 8.39
N GLY A 322 1.06 5.05 7.62
CA GLY A 322 1.05 5.07 6.16
C GLY A 322 2.31 5.66 5.54
N VAL A 323 3.29 6.07 6.34
CA VAL A 323 4.51 6.75 5.86
C VAL A 323 5.45 5.74 5.21
N LEU A 324 6.12 6.15 4.13
CA LEU A 324 7.20 5.39 3.49
C LEU A 324 8.42 5.39 4.43
N VAL A 325 8.77 4.24 4.99
CA VAL A 325 9.88 4.10 5.95
C VAL A 325 11.16 3.58 5.31
N ALA A 326 11.07 2.89 4.18
CA ALA A 326 12.23 2.47 3.41
C ALA A 326 11.90 2.38 1.92
N LYS A 327 12.90 2.65 1.09
CA LYS A 327 12.83 2.54 -0.36
C LYS A 327 14.12 1.94 -0.88
N ARG A 328 14.02 0.84 -1.62
CA ARG A 328 15.17 0.09 -2.14
C ARG A 328 15.00 -0.12 -3.63
N ARG A 329 16.00 0.26 -4.42
CA ARG A 329 16.10 -0.10 -5.83
C ARG A 329 17.32 -0.98 -6.03
N GLN A 330 17.14 -2.11 -6.70
CA GLN A 330 18.20 -3.03 -7.04
C GLN A 330 18.07 -3.44 -8.50
N GLY A 331 19.18 -3.37 -9.23
CA GLY A 331 19.26 -3.75 -10.62
C GLY A 331 20.22 -4.91 -10.86
N MET A 332 20.07 -5.54 -12.01
CA MET A 332 21.02 -6.49 -12.56
C MET A 332 20.91 -6.53 -14.09
N GLU A 333 22.02 -6.87 -14.73
CA GLU A 333 22.12 -7.09 -16.18
C GLU A 333 22.47 -8.55 -16.46
N ILE A 334 21.94 -9.08 -17.55
CA ILE A 334 22.03 -10.47 -17.99
C ILE A 334 22.50 -10.45 -19.43
N ALA A 335 23.77 -10.79 -19.65
CA ALA A 335 24.32 -10.91 -21.00
C ALA A 335 23.84 -12.20 -21.69
N GLY A 336 23.54 -12.13 -22.99
CA GLY A 336 23.58 -13.27 -23.91
C GLY A 336 22.42 -14.27 -23.89
N GLU A 337 21.28 -13.99 -23.26
CA GLU A 337 20.15 -14.93 -23.22
C GLU A 337 19.08 -14.62 -24.29
N ASN A 338 19.29 -15.21 -25.47
CA ASN A 338 18.43 -15.07 -26.67
C ASN A 338 17.11 -15.85 -26.60
N GLU A 339 16.91 -16.75 -25.63
CA GLU A 339 15.68 -17.53 -25.51
C GLU A 339 14.60 -16.74 -24.78
N ILE A 340 13.57 -16.36 -25.52
CA ILE A 340 12.49 -15.44 -25.12
C ILE A 340 11.36 -16.15 -24.37
N GLU A 341 11.39 -17.47 -24.22
CA GLU A 341 10.26 -18.22 -23.67
C GLU A 341 10.50 -18.76 -22.26
N ILE A 342 10.48 -17.87 -21.27
CA ILE A 342 10.24 -18.32 -19.90
C ILE A 342 8.74 -18.66 -19.75
N ARG A 343 8.32 -19.83 -20.23
CA ARG A 343 6.95 -20.35 -20.04
C ARG A 343 6.68 -20.83 -18.61
N SER A 344 7.66 -20.71 -17.72
CA SER A 344 7.56 -21.15 -16.33
C SER A 344 6.96 -20.04 -15.47
N LEU A 345 6.01 -20.40 -14.61
CA LEU A 345 5.45 -19.47 -13.62
C LEU A 345 6.56 -18.91 -12.73
N PHE A 346 6.53 -17.59 -12.48
CA PHE A 346 7.43 -16.96 -11.51
C PHE A 346 7.27 -17.63 -10.14
N GLY A 347 8.39 -17.80 -9.42
CA GLY A 347 8.40 -18.46 -8.11
C GLY A 347 8.57 -19.98 -8.18
N SER A 348 8.41 -20.60 -9.35
CA SER A 348 8.57 -22.06 -9.49
C SER A 348 10.03 -22.51 -9.48
N ALA A 349 10.29 -23.74 -9.03
CA ALA A 349 11.62 -24.35 -9.12
C ALA A 349 12.14 -24.39 -10.57
N LYS A 350 11.25 -24.61 -11.55
CA LYS A 350 11.60 -24.57 -12.98
C LYS A 350 12.05 -23.18 -13.40
N TYR A 351 11.37 -22.12 -12.96
CA TYR A 351 11.77 -20.75 -13.23
C TYR A 351 13.16 -20.46 -12.65
N PHE A 352 13.38 -20.72 -11.36
CA PHE A 352 14.67 -20.45 -10.71
C PHE A 352 15.82 -21.36 -11.16
N SER A 353 15.53 -22.40 -11.96
CA SER A 353 16.57 -23.23 -12.58
C SER A 353 17.17 -22.64 -13.86
N THR A 354 16.48 -21.70 -14.50
CA THR A 354 16.97 -21.04 -15.73
C THR A 354 18.08 -20.04 -15.42
N PRO A 355 18.96 -19.68 -16.37
CA PRO A 355 19.97 -18.63 -16.16
C PRO A 355 19.35 -17.30 -15.71
N PHE A 356 18.28 -16.84 -16.38
CA PHE A 356 17.52 -15.67 -15.95
C PHE A 356 17.00 -15.80 -14.50
N GLY A 357 16.34 -16.92 -14.19
CA GLY A 357 15.76 -17.15 -12.87
C GLY A 357 16.80 -17.21 -11.76
N LYS A 358 17.98 -17.79 -12.00
CA LYS A 358 19.09 -17.81 -11.03
C LYS A 358 19.60 -16.40 -10.73
N ARG A 359 19.74 -15.55 -11.73
CA ARG A 359 20.15 -14.17 -11.51
C ARG A 359 19.08 -13.36 -10.78
N PHE A 360 17.80 -13.58 -11.13
CA PHE A 360 16.68 -13.01 -10.39
C PHE A 360 16.67 -13.50 -8.93
N ASP A 361 17.00 -14.76 -8.67
CA ASP A 361 17.13 -15.31 -7.32
C ASP A 361 18.19 -14.58 -6.49
N ASP A 362 19.34 -14.24 -7.11
CA ASP A 362 20.38 -13.42 -6.47
C ASP A 362 19.91 -11.98 -6.20
N LEU A 363 19.19 -11.38 -7.14
CA LEU A 363 18.52 -10.08 -6.97
C LEU A 363 17.57 -10.11 -5.76
N MET A 364 16.73 -11.16 -5.65
CA MET A 364 15.80 -11.35 -4.54
C MET A 364 16.53 -11.50 -3.20
N LYS A 365 17.60 -12.30 -3.14
CA LYS A 365 18.42 -12.43 -1.93
C LYS A 365 18.99 -11.07 -1.49
N SER A 366 19.46 -10.26 -2.44
CA SER A 366 19.96 -8.91 -2.15
C SER A 366 18.85 -8.00 -1.61
N LEU A 367 17.68 -7.99 -2.25
CA LEU A 367 16.51 -7.22 -1.79
C LEU A 367 16.09 -7.61 -0.37
N ILE A 368 15.99 -8.90 -0.08
CA ILE A 368 15.62 -9.42 1.25
C ILE A 368 16.63 -8.97 2.30
N LYS A 369 17.93 -9.10 2.01
CA LYS A 369 18.99 -8.61 2.89
C LYS A 369 18.85 -7.11 3.14
N GLY A 370 18.61 -6.33 2.09
CA GLY A 370 18.41 -4.88 2.16
C GLY A 370 17.21 -4.49 3.03
N ILE A 371 16.06 -5.13 2.84
CA ILE A 371 14.81 -4.90 3.60
C ILE A 371 15.02 -5.24 5.07
N LYS A 372 15.66 -6.39 5.36
CA LYS A 372 16.00 -6.77 6.74
C LYS A 372 16.81 -5.68 7.43
N THR A 373 17.84 -5.17 6.76
CA THR A 373 18.68 -4.10 7.29
C THR A 373 17.89 -2.81 7.52
N ASP A 374 17.03 -2.41 6.57
CA ASP A 374 16.24 -1.18 6.72
C ASP A 374 15.27 -1.23 7.89
N LEU A 375 14.62 -2.37 8.08
CA LEU A 375 13.59 -2.51 9.10
C LEU A 375 14.18 -2.90 10.46
N ALA A 376 15.46 -3.28 10.54
CA ALA A 376 16.12 -3.87 11.72
C ALA A 376 15.88 -3.09 13.03
N CYS A 377 15.87 -1.77 12.95
CA CYS A 377 15.72 -0.90 14.12
C CYS A 377 14.30 -0.39 14.36
N ILE A 378 13.34 -0.77 13.51
CA ILE A 378 11.95 -0.46 13.75
C ILE A 378 11.40 -1.54 14.69
N PRO A 379 10.95 -1.17 15.91
CA PRO A 379 10.48 -2.14 16.89
C PRO A 379 9.24 -2.86 16.39
N PHE A 380 8.99 -4.06 16.92
CA PHE A 380 7.71 -4.73 16.73
C PHE A 380 6.57 -3.88 17.30
N THR A 381 5.48 -3.77 16.54
CA THR A 381 4.23 -3.15 17.02
C THR A 381 3.04 -4.09 16.82
N ALA A 382 2.06 -3.95 17.71
CA ALA A 382 0.77 -4.64 17.61
C ALA A 382 -0.36 -3.68 17.96
N LYS A 383 -1.48 -3.79 17.26
CA LYS A 383 -2.69 -3.01 17.47
C LYS A 383 -3.46 -3.56 18.67
N ILE A 384 -4.03 -2.66 19.47
CA ILE A 384 -5.03 -2.97 20.48
C ILE A 384 -6.36 -3.26 19.76
N THR A 385 -6.83 -4.49 19.88
CA THR A 385 -8.07 -4.96 19.25
C THR A 385 -9.27 -4.90 20.17
N ASP A 386 -9.04 -4.97 21.49
CA ASP A 386 -10.10 -4.93 22.49
C ASP A 386 -9.55 -4.46 23.85
N ILE A 387 -10.41 -3.82 24.64
CA ILE A 387 -10.12 -3.28 25.97
C ILE A 387 -11.24 -3.70 26.92
N ASP A 388 -10.95 -4.66 27.79
CA ASP A 388 -11.85 -5.10 28.86
C ASP A 388 -11.48 -4.36 30.14
N ILE A 389 -12.23 -3.30 30.40
CA ILE A 389 -12.00 -2.39 31.54
C ILE A 389 -12.30 -3.10 32.86
N ASP A 390 -13.36 -3.91 32.91
CA ASP A 390 -13.83 -4.56 34.13
C ASP A 390 -12.81 -5.57 34.68
N ASN A 391 -12.05 -6.22 33.79
CA ASN A 391 -11.06 -7.23 34.17
C ASN A 391 -9.61 -6.77 34.00
N ASN A 392 -9.36 -5.50 33.69
CA ASN A 392 -8.03 -4.94 33.38
C ASN A 392 -7.27 -5.75 32.31
N LYS A 393 -7.93 -6.05 31.18
CA LYS A 393 -7.34 -6.84 30.09
C LYS A 393 -7.28 -6.05 28.79
N ILE A 394 -6.13 -6.10 28.14
CA ILE A 394 -5.89 -5.53 26.81
C ILE A 394 -5.58 -6.66 25.84
N HIS A 395 -6.30 -6.68 24.73
CA HIS A 395 -6.08 -7.63 23.65
C HIS A 395 -5.26 -6.97 22.54
N ILE A 396 -4.19 -7.61 22.10
CA ILE A 396 -3.35 -7.14 21.01
C ILE A 396 -3.26 -8.15 19.86
N ASP A 397 -3.16 -7.66 18.63
CA ASP A 397 -3.07 -8.49 17.42
C ASP A 397 -1.66 -9.08 17.15
N GLY A 398 -0.96 -9.45 18.22
CA GLY A 398 0.32 -10.15 18.20
C GLY A 398 0.25 -11.38 19.09
N GLY A 399 0.53 -12.57 18.53
CA GLY A 399 0.44 -13.85 19.23
C GLY A 399 1.67 -14.73 19.04
N VAL A 400 1.51 -16.05 19.22
CA VAL A 400 2.58 -17.06 19.01
C VAL A 400 3.19 -16.93 17.61
N ALA A 401 2.40 -16.64 16.58
CA ALA A 401 2.89 -16.46 15.22
C ALA A 401 3.87 -15.28 15.07
N SER A 402 3.66 -14.23 15.89
CA SER A 402 4.59 -13.09 16.03
C SER A 402 5.67 -13.34 17.08
N ARG A 403 5.71 -14.55 17.67
CA ARG A 403 6.55 -14.94 18.79
C ARG A 403 6.33 -14.09 20.04
N VAL A 404 5.15 -13.52 20.23
CA VAL A 404 4.80 -12.95 21.54
C VAL A 404 4.75 -14.09 22.57
N ALA A 405 5.24 -13.86 23.78
CA ALA A 405 5.26 -14.83 24.87
C ALA A 405 4.70 -14.21 26.16
N PRO A 406 4.15 -15.02 27.09
CA PRO A 406 3.83 -14.55 28.44
C PRO A 406 5.05 -13.92 29.10
N GLY A 407 4.86 -12.80 29.79
CA GLY A 407 5.92 -12.03 30.42
C GLY A 407 6.50 -10.91 29.55
N ASP A 408 6.22 -10.90 28.24
CA ASP A 408 6.64 -9.80 27.37
C ASP A 408 6.09 -8.46 27.84
N LYS A 409 6.93 -7.42 27.73
CA LYS A 409 6.57 -6.06 28.09
C LYS A 409 6.55 -5.17 26.86
N PHE A 410 5.48 -4.40 26.75
CA PHE A 410 5.29 -3.39 25.71
C PHE A 410 4.96 -2.05 26.35
N ILE A 411 5.06 -0.98 25.56
CA ILE A 411 4.49 0.32 25.90
C ILE A 411 3.27 0.54 25.02
N ALA A 412 2.13 0.85 25.65
CA ALA A 412 0.91 1.25 24.96
C ALA A 412 0.95 2.73 24.62
N TYR A 413 0.55 3.07 23.40
CA TYR A 413 0.55 4.43 22.87
C TYR A 413 -0.84 4.82 22.40
N HIS A 414 -1.27 6.02 22.76
CA HIS A 414 -2.45 6.65 22.19
C HIS A 414 -2.11 7.35 20.87
N SER A 415 -2.90 7.11 19.84
CA SER A 415 -2.78 7.76 18.53
C SER A 415 -3.64 9.02 18.49
N ALA A 416 -3.05 10.15 18.89
CA ALA A 416 -3.77 11.42 19.05
C ALA A 416 -4.24 12.01 17.72
N LYS A 417 -3.40 12.86 17.08
CA LYS A 417 -3.78 13.63 15.90
C LYS A 417 -2.91 13.29 14.70
N ARG A 418 -3.56 13.17 13.54
CA ARG A 418 -2.91 13.13 12.23
C ARG A 418 -2.31 14.51 11.94
N ILE A 419 -1.00 14.56 11.72
CA ILE A 419 -0.33 15.80 11.37
C ILE A 419 -0.33 15.90 9.85
N GLN A 420 -1.03 16.90 9.32
CA GLN A 420 -0.99 17.23 7.90
C GLN A 420 0.00 18.37 7.69
N SER A 421 0.75 18.32 6.59
CA SER A 421 1.55 19.46 6.16
C SER A 421 0.63 20.58 5.67
N GLU A 422 0.90 21.81 6.12
CA GLU A 422 0.23 23.02 5.64
C GLU A 422 0.73 23.48 4.26
N ALA A 423 1.78 22.85 3.72
CA ALA A 423 2.30 23.15 2.40
C ALA A 423 1.30 22.81 1.29
N ALA A 424 1.49 23.40 0.11
CA ALA A 424 0.60 23.25 -1.06
C ALA A 424 0.30 21.78 -1.46
N SER A 425 1.12 20.82 -1.03
CA SER A 425 0.96 19.39 -1.27
C SER A 425 0.01 18.67 -0.30
N LYS A 426 -0.48 19.30 0.78
CA LYS A 426 -1.39 18.71 1.80
C LYS A 426 -1.04 17.27 2.22
N GLY A 427 0.25 16.93 2.23
CA GLY A 427 0.71 15.58 2.54
C GLY A 427 0.57 15.26 4.02
N LEU A 428 0.13 14.05 4.37
CA LEU A 428 0.15 13.55 5.75
C LEU A 428 1.60 13.33 6.21
N LEU A 429 2.01 13.97 7.30
CA LEU A 429 3.35 13.82 7.89
C LEU A 429 3.45 12.60 8.82
N GLY A 430 2.30 12.14 9.34
CA GLY A 430 2.21 10.95 10.18
C GLY A 430 1.16 11.07 11.29
N VAL A 431 1.31 10.23 12.31
CA VAL A 431 0.43 10.19 13.49
C VAL A 431 1.27 10.53 14.71
N GLN A 432 0.83 11.53 15.49
CA GLN A 432 1.44 11.80 16.79
C GLN A 432 1.06 10.68 17.76
N THR A 433 2.05 10.13 18.46
CA THR A 433 1.87 9.02 19.41
C THR A 433 2.29 9.45 20.81
N ILE A 434 1.47 9.13 21.80
CA ILE A 434 1.68 9.53 23.20
C ILE A 434 1.81 8.25 24.03
N PRO A 435 2.93 8.01 24.74
CA PRO A 435 3.06 6.83 25.59
C PRO A 435 2.10 6.96 26.79
N VAL A 436 1.35 5.90 27.07
CA VAL A 436 0.33 5.89 28.13
C VAL A 436 0.73 5.01 29.31
N ALA A 437 1.05 3.74 29.04
CA ALA A 437 1.27 2.75 30.10
C ALA A 437 2.14 1.59 29.62
N SER A 438 2.73 0.83 30.55
CA SER A 438 3.36 -0.44 30.23
C SER A 438 2.31 -1.56 30.21
N LEU A 439 2.38 -2.44 29.22
CA LEU A 439 1.56 -3.63 29.08
C LEU A 439 2.43 -4.86 29.33
N THR A 440 2.00 -5.77 30.20
CA THR A 440 2.64 -7.08 30.40
C THR A 440 1.74 -8.19 29.86
N ILE A 441 2.25 -9.03 28.97
CA ILE A 441 1.49 -10.15 28.40
C ILE A 441 1.30 -11.26 29.42
N ARG A 442 0.07 -11.74 29.55
CA ARG A 442 -0.31 -12.85 30.47
C ARG A 442 -0.65 -14.12 29.72
N GLN A 443 -1.38 -13.98 28.62
CA GLN A 443 -1.87 -15.11 27.84
C GLN A 443 -1.56 -14.86 26.36
N VAL A 444 -1.19 -15.92 25.65
CA VAL A 444 -0.84 -15.84 24.24
C VAL A 444 -1.63 -16.90 23.48
N PHE A 445 -2.21 -16.47 22.37
CA PHE A 445 -2.94 -17.29 21.42
C PHE A 445 -2.22 -17.25 20.06
N PRO A 446 -2.61 -18.07 19.06
CA PRO A 446 -1.90 -18.12 17.79
C PRO A 446 -1.70 -16.76 17.10
N LEU A 447 -2.73 -15.91 17.09
CA LEU A 447 -2.74 -14.63 16.36
C LEU A 447 -2.93 -13.38 17.24
N PHE A 448 -3.22 -13.55 18.52
CA PHE A 448 -3.43 -12.44 19.45
C PHE A 448 -2.91 -12.81 20.84
N SER A 449 -2.77 -11.81 21.71
CA SER A 449 -2.39 -12.00 23.12
C SER A 449 -3.23 -11.12 24.01
N ILE A 450 -3.32 -11.50 25.28
CA ILE A 450 -3.99 -10.74 26.33
C ILE A 450 -2.93 -10.34 27.36
N GLY A 451 -2.90 -9.07 27.71
CA GLY A 451 -2.04 -8.52 28.74
C GLY A 451 -2.78 -7.62 29.71
N GLU A 452 -2.07 -7.18 30.74
CA GLU A 452 -2.55 -6.27 31.77
C GLU A 452 -1.72 -4.99 31.75
N LEU A 453 -2.37 -3.83 31.89
CA LEU A 453 -1.67 -2.56 31.99
C LEU A 453 -1.13 -2.35 33.39
N SER A 454 -0.04 -1.57 33.49
CA SER A 454 0.53 -1.12 34.77
C SER A 454 -0.38 -0.15 35.53
N ILE A 455 -1.40 0.38 34.86
CA ILE A 455 -2.43 1.28 35.40
C ILE A 455 -3.81 0.79 34.96
N ASP A 456 -4.84 1.14 35.72
CA ASP A 456 -6.23 0.83 35.40
C ASP A 456 -6.64 1.37 34.01
N PRO A 457 -7.08 0.52 33.05
CA PRO A 457 -7.45 0.94 31.70
C PRO A 457 -8.56 1.99 31.69
N GLY A 458 -9.49 1.95 32.66
CA GLY A 458 -10.58 2.93 32.78
C GLY A 458 -10.10 4.34 33.13
N LYS A 459 -8.82 4.50 33.51
CA LYS A 459 -8.16 5.78 33.79
C LYS A 459 -7.19 6.19 32.69
N THR A 460 -7.22 5.50 31.55
CA THR A 460 -6.35 5.78 30.40
C THR A 460 -7.13 6.38 29.24
N GLU A 461 -6.43 7.09 28.36
CA GLU A 461 -6.98 7.56 27.07
C GLU A 461 -6.78 6.51 25.95
N LEU A 462 -6.55 5.25 26.28
CA LEU A 462 -6.37 4.19 25.28
C LEU A 462 -7.70 3.80 24.65
N HIS A 463 -7.68 3.57 23.34
CA HIS A 463 -8.83 3.16 22.56
C HIS A 463 -8.51 1.94 21.69
N VAL A 464 -9.53 1.15 21.34
CA VAL A 464 -9.39 0.15 20.27
C VAL A 464 -8.97 0.86 18.98
N GLY A 465 -7.87 0.42 18.36
CA GLY A 465 -7.24 1.19 17.29
C GLY A 465 -5.84 1.68 17.62
N ASP A 466 -5.58 1.94 18.89
CA ASP A 466 -4.26 2.27 19.41
C ASP A 466 -3.31 1.08 19.27
N PHE A 467 -2.04 1.26 19.65
CA PHE A 467 -1.03 0.24 19.45
C PHE A 467 -0.09 0.14 20.64
N VAL A 468 0.59 -1.00 20.69
CA VAL A 468 1.69 -1.26 21.60
C VAL A 468 2.96 -1.41 20.80
N SER A 469 4.06 -0.93 21.36
CA SER A 469 5.39 -1.05 20.76
C SER A 469 6.34 -1.74 21.72
N ALA A 470 7.17 -2.59 21.14
CA ALA A 470 8.26 -3.22 21.83
C ALA A 470 9.34 -2.13 22.07
N GLN A 471 9.59 -1.77 23.32
CA GLN A 471 10.59 -0.74 23.68
C GLN A 471 12.04 -1.21 23.45
N ILE A 472 12.78 -0.64 22.49
CA ILE A 472 14.23 -0.87 22.37
C ILE A 472 14.91 -0.16 23.56
N VAL A 473 15.15 -0.87 24.66
CA VAL A 473 15.84 -0.29 25.82
C VAL A 473 17.33 -0.23 25.50
N ASN A 474 17.79 0.93 25.03
CA ASN A 474 19.23 1.23 25.07
C ASN A 474 19.62 1.47 26.52
N ARG A 475 20.21 0.47 27.18
CA ARG A 475 20.89 0.66 28.48
C ARG A 475 22.19 1.43 28.30
N GLU A 476 22.11 2.67 27.86
CA GLU A 476 23.19 3.64 28.05
C GLU A 476 22.69 4.72 29.01
N LYS A 477 23.41 4.89 30.12
CA LYS A 477 23.18 5.88 31.21
C LYS A 477 22.28 5.48 32.37
N GLN A 478 22.53 4.31 32.95
CA GLN A 478 22.39 4.14 34.41
C GLN A 478 23.67 3.49 34.95
N LYS A 479 24.69 4.32 35.15
CA LYS A 479 25.83 4.03 36.02
C LYS A 479 26.09 5.26 36.87
#